data_AF-A0A442HCG7-F1
#
_entry.id   AF-A0A442HCG7-F1
#
_cell.length_a   1.000
_cell.length_b   1.000
_cell.length_c   1.000
_cell.angle_alpha   90.00
_cell.angle_beta   90.00
_cell.angle_gamma   90.00
#
_symmetry.space_group_name_H-M   'P 1'
#
loop_
_entity.id
_entity.type
_entity.pdbx_description
1 polymer ?
#
loop_
_entity_poly.entity_id
_entity_poly.type
_entity_poly.pdbx_seq_one_letter_code
_entity_poly.pdbx_strand_id
1 'polypeptide(L)'
;MFESFSRWAKEKFQRPAIISPARSEQSLASRPLPSVIVPRSAVEQAVDDPIDLVFAVDGFVNAMLNDGLYTRFEINQKAMQVCRADVYLAEVNNGGHSQFIHNCNVYGSLADVIADARAGLAAMGAHGQLAALDKMAGWVAEHPDEAEQQTGFEGGRDDFLDTLDDLFDEAEKAASMLALSALWIVSWPELKIVDDADCGDAIRQLAMANPLRESRLLHRSVGKLASQMIGWRDVGIGLACANAPGPEVKLALGMGRVLDVEGEKQMAYHLRTNAKEPRLCVATPTHAAIYEYIATDPPVARLDENPFAAGAPRVGRKLGHVEAQAIATVIDLAEAYHAPAAVDLLLRKAGFDPTKAVVSANSVVPRDGGAVVNWVVLADGHAFHFQSTPNGGVLLRGGREESLVEAHSLELQEHFDRAAAAGDV
;
A
#
# COMPACT_ATOMS: atom_id res chain seq x y z
N MET A 1 -7.28 6.82 3.71
CA MET A 1 -5.94 6.76 4.34
C MET A 1 -5.40 8.17 4.67
N PHE A 2 -5.72 9.21 3.89
CA PHE A 2 -5.32 10.60 4.15
C PHE A 2 -6.25 11.43 5.06
N GLU A 3 -7.48 10.98 5.35
CA GLU A 3 -8.42 11.76 6.17
C GLU A 3 -8.04 11.81 7.67
N SER A 4 -7.41 10.78 8.21
CA SER A 4 -6.93 10.74 9.60
C SER A 4 -5.81 11.77 9.84
N PHE A 5 -4.88 11.91 8.89
CA PHE A 5 -3.85 12.97 8.94
C PHE A 5 -4.39 14.37 8.59
N SER A 6 -5.40 14.48 7.72
CA SER A 6 -6.07 15.76 7.37
C SER A 6 -6.76 16.42 8.56
N ARG A 7 -7.24 15.62 9.53
CA ARG A 7 -7.81 16.14 10.78
C ARG A 7 -6.72 16.72 11.70
N TRP A 8 -5.53 16.13 11.73
CA TRP A 8 -4.40 16.54 12.60
C TRP A 8 -3.65 17.79 12.12
N ALA A 9 -3.64 18.10 10.82
CA ALA A 9 -3.03 19.34 10.31
C ALA A 9 -3.80 20.62 10.71
N LYS A 10 -5.10 20.52 10.99
CA LYS A 10 -5.96 21.69 11.28
C LYS A 10 -5.77 22.27 12.69
N GLU A 11 -5.26 21.51 13.66
CA GLU A 11 -5.08 21.98 15.04
C GLU A 11 -3.74 22.71 15.29
N LYS A 12 -2.73 22.55 14.40
CA LYS A 12 -1.39 23.15 14.57
C LYS A 12 -1.26 24.62 14.11
N PHE A 13 -2.30 25.24 13.56
CA PHE A 13 -2.21 26.60 12.96
C PHE A 13 -2.22 27.78 13.95
N GLN A 14 -1.87 27.57 15.22
CA GLN A 14 -1.69 28.66 16.19
C GLN A 14 -0.44 28.46 17.06
N ARG A 15 0.76 28.66 16.50
CA ARG A 15 1.93 29.15 17.25
C ARG A 15 3.02 29.70 16.30
N PRO A 16 3.73 30.79 16.66
CA PRO A 16 4.64 31.47 15.75
C PRO A 16 5.96 30.70 15.58
N ALA A 17 6.47 30.71 14.35
CA ALA A 17 7.69 30.04 13.94
C ALA A 17 8.94 30.59 14.63
N ILE A 18 9.69 29.70 15.31
CA ILE A 18 11.08 29.94 15.70
C ILE A 18 11.95 29.27 14.63
N ILE A 19 12.80 30.06 13.97
CA ILE A 19 13.69 29.61 12.90
C ILE A 19 14.75 28.68 13.48
N SER A 20 14.65 27.39 13.15
CA SER A 20 15.60 26.34 13.56
C SER A 20 16.59 26.01 12.42
N PRO A 21 17.77 25.42 12.72
CA PRO A 21 18.84 25.16 11.75
C PRO A 21 18.55 24.03 10.73
N ALA A 22 17.34 23.47 10.72
CA ALA A 22 16.89 22.39 9.82
C ALA A 22 16.91 22.74 8.32
N ARG A 23 17.11 24.01 7.96
CA ARG A 23 17.08 24.49 6.57
C ARG A 23 18.27 24.00 5.72
N SER A 24 19.38 23.62 6.34
CA SER A 24 20.57 23.15 5.62
C SER A 24 20.53 21.66 5.25
N GLU A 25 19.85 20.81 6.03
CA GLU A 25 19.69 19.39 5.70
C GLU A 25 18.61 19.16 4.63
N GLN A 26 17.55 19.97 4.64
CA GLN A 26 16.51 19.99 3.59
C GLN A 26 17.07 20.36 2.20
N SER A 27 18.17 21.11 2.14
CA SER A 27 18.81 21.56 0.90
C SER A 27 19.60 20.46 0.16
N LEU A 28 20.00 19.38 0.84
CA LEU A 28 20.70 18.25 0.22
C LEU A 28 19.73 17.12 -0.18
N ALA A 29 18.62 16.99 0.56
CA ALA A 29 17.60 15.98 0.30
C ALA A 29 16.76 16.22 -0.97
N SER A 30 16.73 17.44 -1.50
CA SER A 30 15.84 17.83 -2.61
C SER A 30 16.47 17.71 -4.00
N ARG A 31 17.65 17.06 -4.13
CA ARG A 31 18.24 16.80 -5.45
C ARG A 31 17.82 15.44 -5.99
N PRO A 32 17.18 15.38 -7.17
CA PRO A 32 16.86 14.13 -7.82
C PRO A 32 18.10 13.27 -8.02
N LEU A 33 17.94 11.95 -7.87
CA LEU A 33 18.97 10.98 -8.21
C LEU A 33 19.39 11.19 -9.67
N PRO A 34 20.66 11.54 -9.92
CA PRO A 34 21.08 11.98 -11.25
C PRO A 34 21.22 10.81 -12.24
N SER A 35 21.28 9.57 -11.75
CA SER A 35 21.55 8.40 -12.59
C SER A 35 20.53 7.29 -12.38
N VAL A 36 20.25 6.56 -13.46
CA VAL A 36 19.42 5.35 -13.49
C VAL A 36 20.34 4.16 -13.70
N ILE A 37 20.36 3.22 -12.77
CA ILE A 37 21.26 2.06 -12.81
C ILE A 37 20.53 0.89 -13.47
N VAL A 38 21.15 0.30 -14.50
CA VAL A 38 20.64 -0.89 -15.19
C VAL A 38 21.79 -1.89 -15.45
N PRO A 39 21.49 -3.20 -15.54
CA PRO A 39 22.49 -4.19 -15.88
C PRO A 39 22.91 -4.08 -17.35
N ARG A 40 24.15 -4.46 -17.65
CA ARG A 40 24.72 -4.43 -19.00
C ARG A 40 23.94 -5.31 -19.96
N SER A 41 23.58 -6.52 -19.56
CA SER A 41 22.82 -7.46 -20.39
C SER A 41 21.52 -6.85 -20.94
N ALA A 42 20.75 -6.13 -20.11
CA ALA A 42 19.49 -5.52 -20.51
C ALA A 42 19.68 -4.44 -21.59
N VAL A 43 20.80 -3.70 -21.56
CA VAL A 43 21.12 -2.72 -22.61
C VAL A 43 21.60 -3.42 -23.88
N GLU A 44 22.44 -4.44 -23.75
CA GLU A 44 22.97 -5.19 -24.90
C GLU A 44 21.86 -5.96 -25.65
N GLN A 45 20.84 -6.42 -24.94
CA GLN A 45 19.70 -7.16 -25.49
C GLN A 45 18.53 -6.26 -25.89
N ALA A 46 18.56 -4.96 -25.62
CA ALA A 46 17.41 -4.05 -25.78
C ALA A 46 16.80 -4.01 -27.20
N VAL A 47 17.55 -4.40 -28.24
CA VAL A 47 17.05 -4.52 -29.61
C VAL A 47 16.27 -5.82 -29.83
N ASP A 48 16.74 -6.92 -29.24
CA ASP A 48 16.16 -8.26 -29.39
C ASP A 48 15.05 -8.51 -28.37
N ASP A 49 15.24 -8.02 -27.15
CA ASP A 49 14.30 -8.11 -26.03
C ASP A 49 14.16 -6.75 -25.30
N PRO A 50 13.33 -5.84 -25.81
CA PRO A 50 13.18 -4.51 -25.23
C PRO A 50 12.53 -4.51 -23.83
N ILE A 51 11.81 -5.58 -23.46
CA ILE A 51 11.11 -5.65 -22.17
C ILE A 51 12.09 -5.70 -21.00
N ASP A 52 13.24 -6.35 -21.18
CA ASP A 52 14.24 -6.51 -20.12
C ASP A 52 14.84 -5.17 -19.69
N LEU A 53 15.04 -4.24 -20.64
CA LEU A 53 15.52 -2.89 -20.32
C LEU A 53 14.45 -2.05 -19.61
N VAL A 54 13.19 -2.14 -20.05
CA VAL A 54 12.08 -1.44 -19.38
C VAL A 54 11.93 -1.95 -17.95
N PHE A 55 11.90 -3.26 -17.75
CA PHE A 55 11.80 -3.88 -16.44
C PHE A 55 13.02 -3.62 -15.55
N ALA A 56 14.23 -3.47 -16.13
CA ALA A 56 15.40 -3.05 -15.36
C ALA A 56 15.23 -1.63 -14.80
N VAL A 57 14.68 -0.69 -15.58
CA VAL A 57 14.35 0.67 -15.12
C VAL A 57 13.26 0.62 -14.06
N ASP A 58 12.21 -0.18 -14.24
CA ASP A 58 11.15 -0.35 -13.25
C ASP A 58 11.68 -0.95 -11.94
N GLY A 59 12.55 -1.94 -12.03
CA GLY A 59 13.24 -2.54 -10.89
C GLY A 59 14.06 -1.51 -10.11
N PHE A 60 14.79 -0.65 -10.82
CA PHE A 60 15.53 0.47 -10.21
C PHE A 60 14.58 1.44 -9.48
N VAL A 61 13.52 1.91 -10.14
CA VAL A 61 12.56 2.85 -9.54
C VAL A 61 11.87 2.25 -8.32
N ASN A 62 11.44 0.98 -8.43
CA ASN A 62 10.83 0.26 -7.32
C ASN A 62 11.80 0.12 -6.13
N ALA A 63 13.08 -0.16 -6.37
CA ALA A 63 14.08 -0.19 -5.31
C ALA A 63 14.24 1.18 -4.64
N MET A 64 14.26 2.28 -5.42
CA MET A 64 14.38 3.63 -4.86
C MET A 64 13.15 4.02 -4.02
N LEU A 65 11.93 3.73 -4.48
CA LEU A 65 10.69 4.03 -3.76
C LEU A 65 10.51 3.14 -2.51
N ASN A 66 10.74 1.84 -2.65
CA ASN A 66 10.37 0.87 -1.62
C ASN A 66 11.48 0.67 -0.59
N ASP A 67 12.71 0.47 -1.04
CA ASP A 67 13.86 0.20 -0.16
C ASP A 67 14.59 1.47 0.22
N GLY A 68 14.75 2.38 -0.74
CA GLY A 68 15.44 3.66 -0.56
C GLY A 68 14.58 4.75 0.07
N LEU A 69 13.25 4.57 0.05
CA LEU A 69 12.28 5.53 0.58
C LEU A 69 12.41 6.92 -0.06
N TYR A 70 12.90 6.98 -1.31
CA TYR A 70 12.82 8.20 -2.11
C TYR A 70 11.36 8.48 -2.46
N THR A 71 11.02 9.77 -2.56
CA THR A 71 9.76 10.22 -3.15
C THR A 71 9.87 10.18 -4.67
N ARG A 72 8.73 10.17 -5.36
CA ARG A 72 8.72 10.22 -6.84
C ARG A 72 9.45 11.44 -7.41
N PHE A 73 9.52 12.55 -6.65
CA PHE A 73 10.17 13.78 -7.09
C PHE A 73 11.70 13.76 -6.89
N GLU A 74 12.22 12.82 -6.11
CA GLU A 74 13.65 12.61 -5.91
C GLU A 74 14.21 11.53 -6.84
N ILE A 75 13.36 10.85 -7.61
CA ILE A 75 13.78 9.88 -8.62
C ILE A 75 13.93 10.61 -9.96
N ASN A 76 14.82 10.12 -10.82
CA ASN A 76 14.95 10.62 -12.18
C ASN A 76 13.58 10.62 -12.89
N GLN A 77 13.15 11.79 -13.37
CA GLN A 77 11.82 11.96 -13.93
C GLN A 77 11.58 11.08 -15.16
N LYS A 78 12.60 10.87 -16.02
CA LYS A 78 12.46 9.99 -17.19
C LYS A 78 12.20 8.54 -16.78
N ALA A 79 12.86 8.07 -15.72
CA ALA A 79 12.62 6.73 -15.18
C ALA A 79 11.18 6.59 -14.65
N MET A 80 10.70 7.58 -13.88
CA MET A 80 9.29 7.60 -13.44
C MET A 80 8.32 7.59 -14.62
N GLN A 81 8.59 8.35 -15.68
CA GLN A 81 7.77 8.41 -16.89
C GLN A 81 7.75 7.06 -17.63
N VAL A 82 8.87 6.35 -17.72
CA VAL A 82 8.92 4.98 -18.25
C VAL A 82 8.02 4.06 -17.42
N CYS A 83 8.18 4.05 -16.09
CA CYS A 83 7.34 3.20 -15.23
C CYS A 83 5.85 3.50 -15.38
N ARG A 84 5.47 4.78 -15.54
CA ARG A 84 4.04 5.14 -15.71
C ARG A 84 3.51 4.83 -17.10
N ALA A 85 4.34 4.92 -18.13
CA ALA A 85 3.99 4.45 -19.46
C ALA A 85 3.84 2.91 -19.50
N ASP A 86 4.70 2.17 -18.79
CA ASP A 86 4.58 0.71 -18.68
C ASP A 86 3.33 0.29 -17.89
N VAL A 87 3.02 0.96 -16.78
CA VAL A 87 1.74 0.76 -16.07
C VAL A 87 0.55 1.02 -17.00
N TYR A 88 0.58 2.07 -17.80
CA TYR A 88 -0.49 2.33 -18.77
C TYR A 88 -0.63 1.19 -19.79
N LEU A 89 0.47 0.73 -20.39
CA LEU A 89 0.50 -0.42 -21.30
C LEU A 89 -0.06 -1.69 -20.64
N ALA A 90 0.41 -2.02 -19.43
CA ALA A 90 0.03 -3.24 -18.72
C ALA A 90 -1.45 -3.25 -18.34
N GLU A 91 -1.97 -2.14 -17.82
CA GLU A 91 -3.37 -2.06 -17.40
C GLU A 91 -4.33 -2.08 -18.61
N VAL A 92 -3.99 -1.37 -19.69
CA VAL A 92 -4.79 -1.39 -20.93
C VAL A 92 -4.79 -2.80 -21.56
N ASN A 93 -3.65 -3.48 -21.60
CA ASN A 93 -3.58 -4.84 -22.11
C ASN A 93 -4.34 -5.86 -21.24
N ASN A 94 -4.43 -5.63 -19.92
CA ASN A 94 -5.09 -6.56 -18.99
C ASN A 94 -6.61 -6.36 -18.94
N GLY A 95 -7.07 -5.12 -18.99
CA GLY A 95 -8.48 -4.77 -18.78
C GLY A 95 -8.86 -3.41 -19.34
N GLY A 96 -8.13 -2.91 -20.34
CA GLY A 96 -8.46 -1.68 -21.03
C GLY A 96 -8.27 -0.40 -20.22
N HIS A 97 -8.65 0.72 -20.82
CA HIS A 97 -8.61 2.04 -20.20
C HIS A 97 -9.47 2.10 -18.93
N SER A 98 -10.57 1.34 -18.86
CA SER A 98 -11.41 1.23 -17.66
C SER A 98 -10.62 0.69 -16.46
N GLN A 99 -9.83 -0.38 -16.66
CA GLN A 99 -8.99 -0.93 -15.58
C GLN A 99 -7.88 0.04 -15.18
N PHE A 100 -7.26 0.71 -16.15
CA PHE A 100 -6.23 1.73 -15.87
C PHE A 100 -6.78 2.87 -15.00
N ILE A 101 -7.96 3.41 -15.34
CA ILE A 101 -8.65 4.45 -14.54
C ILE A 101 -8.90 3.92 -13.13
N HIS A 102 -9.52 2.74 -13.00
CA HIS A 102 -9.84 2.12 -11.72
C HIS A 102 -8.60 2.00 -10.83
N ASN A 103 -7.58 1.28 -11.31
CA ASN A 103 -6.39 0.93 -10.53
C ASN A 103 -5.57 2.17 -10.14
N CYS A 104 -5.50 3.19 -10.99
CA CYS A 104 -4.77 4.42 -10.69
C CYS A 104 -5.56 5.38 -9.79
N ASN A 105 -6.90 5.30 -9.78
CA ASN A 105 -7.77 6.15 -8.97
C ASN A 105 -7.97 5.63 -7.54
N VAL A 106 -7.84 4.31 -7.28
CA VAL A 106 -7.97 3.70 -5.94
C VAL A 106 -7.11 4.40 -4.88
N TYR A 107 -5.95 4.95 -5.27
CA TYR A 107 -5.03 5.67 -4.39
C TYR A 107 -4.99 7.19 -4.61
N GLY A 108 -5.91 7.75 -5.40
CA GLY A 108 -5.97 9.18 -5.71
C GLY A 108 -4.81 9.68 -6.56
N SER A 109 -4.14 8.79 -7.30
CA SER A 109 -2.93 9.10 -8.08
C SER A 109 -3.17 9.23 -9.59
N LEU A 110 -4.42 9.14 -10.05
CA LEU A 110 -4.75 9.06 -11.48
C LEU A 110 -4.16 10.24 -12.28
N ALA A 111 -4.35 11.47 -11.82
CA ALA A 111 -3.85 12.66 -12.51
C ALA A 111 -2.32 12.67 -12.66
N ASP A 112 -1.61 12.26 -11.60
CA ASP A 112 -0.16 12.17 -11.57
C ASP A 112 0.38 11.09 -12.51
N VAL A 113 -0.28 9.93 -12.51
CA VAL A 113 0.07 8.81 -13.39
C VAL A 113 -0.17 9.17 -14.85
N ILE A 114 -1.30 9.80 -15.17
CA ILE A 114 -1.60 10.30 -16.52
C ILE A 114 -0.54 11.31 -16.98
N ALA A 115 -0.16 12.26 -16.12
CA ALA A 115 0.82 13.28 -16.48
C ALA A 115 2.20 12.68 -16.80
N ASP A 116 2.67 11.73 -15.99
CA ASP A 116 3.94 11.05 -16.23
C ASP A 116 3.87 10.13 -17.46
N ALA A 117 2.80 9.34 -17.61
CA ALA A 117 2.60 8.46 -18.77
C ALA A 117 2.54 9.27 -20.07
N ARG A 118 1.80 10.38 -20.09
CA ARG A 118 1.74 11.32 -21.21
C ARG A 118 3.13 11.83 -21.60
N ALA A 119 3.91 12.29 -20.62
CA ALA A 119 5.25 12.79 -20.88
C ALA A 119 6.19 11.70 -21.39
N GLY A 120 6.10 10.48 -20.86
CA GLY A 120 6.87 9.32 -21.33
C GLY A 120 6.52 8.92 -22.76
N LEU A 121 5.23 8.76 -23.06
CA LEU A 121 4.75 8.43 -24.40
C LEU A 121 5.19 9.47 -25.45
N ALA A 122 5.09 10.76 -25.10
CA ALA A 122 5.55 11.84 -25.95
C ALA A 122 7.07 11.78 -26.19
N ALA A 123 7.87 11.53 -25.15
CA ALA A 123 9.32 11.50 -25.24
C ALA A 123 9.86 10.29 -26.03
N MET A 124 9.20 9.13 -25.94
CA MET A 124 9.57 7.94 -26.71
C MET A 124 8.99 7.91 -28.14
N GLY A 125 8.10 8.86 -28.48
CA GLY A 125 7.50 8.94 -29.81
C GLY A 125 6.30 7.99 -30.05
N ALA A 126 5.67 7.51 -28.98
CA ALA A 126 4.50 6.62 -29.03
C ALA A 126 3.21 7.42 -29.32
N HIS A 127 3.14 8.03 -30.50
CA HIS A 127 2.10 9.01 -30.85
C HIS A 127 0.68 8.44 -30.87
N GLY A 128 0.50 7.18 -31.30
CA GLY A 128 -0.82 6.55 -31.36
C GLY A 128 -1.38 6.29 -29.97
N GLN A 129 -0.57 5.70 -29.10
CA GLN A 129 -0.90 5.43 -27.71
C GLN A 129 -1.10 6.73 -26.91
N LEU A 130 -0.28 7.76 -27.16
CA LEU A 130 -0.46 9.10 -26.58
C LEU A 130 -1.84 9.69 -26.94
N ALA A 131 -2.27 9.56 -28.20
CA ALA A 131 -3.57 10.07 -28.63
C ALA A 131 -4.74 9.35 -27.95
N ALA A 132 -4.62 8.04 -27.69
CA ALA A 132 -5.61 7.29 -26.92
C ALA A 132 -5.64 7.76 -25.45
N LEU A 133 -4.47 7.89 -24.80
CA LEU A 133 -4.35 8.39 -23.44
C LEU A 133 -4.95 9.80 -23.28
N ASP A 134 -4.70 10.71 -24.23
CA ASP A 134 -5.22 12.08 -24.17
C ASP A 134 -6.74 12.15 -24.32
N LYS A 135 -7.33 11.30 -25.17
CA LYS A 135 -8.79 11.18 -25.28
C LYS A 135 -9.40 10.62 -24.00
N MET A 136 -8.80 9.58 -23.42
CA MET A 136 -9.24 9.02 -22.14
C MET A 136 -9.15 10.08 -21.03
N ALA A 137 -8.03 10.81 -20.94
CA ALA A 137 -7.86 11.85 -19.93
C ALA A 137 -8.87 13.00 -20.09
N GLY A 138 -9.22 13.35 -21.32
CA GLY A 138 -10.31 14.29 -21.61
C GLY A 138 -11.66 13.77 -21.13
N TRP A 139 -11.98 12.51 -21.45
CA TRP A 139 -13.21 11.87 -20.98
C TRP A 139 -13.30 11.83 -19.45
N VAL A 140 -12.23 11.42 -18.74
CA VAL A 140 -12.21 11.43 -17.27
C VAL A 140 -12.49 12.82 -16.69
N ALA A 141 -11.98 13.88 -17.33
CA ALA A 141 -12.21 15.25 -16.88
C ALA A 141 -13.65 15.73 -17.15
N GLU A 142 -14.28 15.25 -18.21
CA GLU A 142 -15.67 15.56 -18.58
C GLU A 142 -16.69 14.70 -17.81
N HIS A 143 -16.29 13.50 -17.38
CA HIS A 143 -17.12 12.43 -16.80
C HIS A 143 -16.56 11.90 -15.48
N PRO A 144 -16.39 12.74 -14.44
CA PRO A 144 -15.75 12.31 -13.19
C PRO A 144 -16.55 11.25 -12.43
N ASP A 145 -17.89 11.33 -12.44
CA ASP A 145 -18.75 10.38 -11.73
C ASP A 145 -18.76 9.01 -12.42
N GLU A 146 -18.71 8.97 -13.75
CA GLU A 146 -18.57 7.72 -14.52
C GLU A 146 -17.16 7.14 -14.39
N ALA A 147 -16.13 7.98 -14.30
CA ALA A 147 -14.75 7.55 -14.07
C ALA A 147 -14.59 6.84 -12.71
N GLU A 148 -15.28 7.29 -11.67
CA GLU A 148 -15.31 6.62 -10.35
C GLU A 148 -15.98 5.24 -10.38
N GLN A 149 -16.87 5.00 -11.33
CA GLN A 149 -17.59 3.74 -11.51
C GLN A 149 -16.81 2.72 -12.35
N GLN A 150 -15.67 3.11 -12.92
CA GLN A 150 -14.86 2.20 -13.72
C GLN A 150 -14.26 1.10 -12.85
N THR A 151 -14.26 -0.12 -13.39
CA THR A 151 -13.73 -1.31 -12.70
C THR A 151 -12.80 -2.13 -13.58
N GLY A 152 -12.82 -1.94 -14.90
CA GLY A 152 -12.16 -2.83 -15.86
C GLY A 152 -12.96 -4.08 -16.25
N PHE A 153 -14.08 -4.37 -15.57
CA PHE A 153 -14.87 -5.61 -15.76
C PHE A 153 -16.33 -5.34 -16.13
N GLU A 154 -17.05 -6.39 -16.56
CA GLU A 154 -18.48 -6.32 -16.92
C GLU A 154 -19.32 -5.61 -15.83
N GLY A 155 -20.12 -4.63 -16.25
CA GLY A 155 -20.97 -3.82 -15.37
C GLY A 155 -20.32 -2.54 -14.82
N GLY A 156 -19.04 -2.29 -15.13
CA GLY A 156 -18.34 -1.06 -14.79
C GLY A 156 -17.32 -0.65 -15.86
N ARG A 157 -17.70 -0.77 -17.14
CA ARG A 157 -16.95 -0.28 -18.31
C ARG A 157 -17.84 0.63 -19.12
N ASP A 158 -17.30 1.76 -19.56
CA ASP A 158 -17.99 2.66 -20.49
C ASP A 158 -17.64 2.31 -21.94
N ASP A 159 -18.66 2.25 -22.81
CA ASP A 159 -18.52 1.88 -24.23
C ASP A 159 -17.52 2.78 -24.98
N PHE A 160 -17.39 4.05 -24.61
CA PHE A 160 -16.42 4.95 -25.23
C PHE A 160 -14.98 4.48 -24.97
N LEU A 161 -14.68 4.00 -23.76
CA LEU A 161 -13.36 3.53 -23.39
C LEU A 161 -12.96 2.27 -24.17
N ASP A 162 -13.91 1.39 -24.49
CA ASP A 162 -13.67 0.23 -25.34
C ASP A 162 -13.21 0.65 -26.75
N THR A 163 -13.75 1.75 -27.29
CA THR A 163 -13.26 2.28 -28.59
C THR A 163 -11.83 2.83 -28.52
N LEU A 164 -11.39 3.27 -27.33
CA LEU A 164 -10.00 3.70 -27.12
C LEU A 164 -9.07 2.50 -26.97
N ASP A 165 -9.55 1.39 -26.40
CA ASP A 165 -8.82 0.12 -26.34
C ASP A 165 -8.50 -0.37 -27.76
N ASP A 166 -9.48 -0.37 -28.67
CA ASP A 166 -9.26 -0.73 -30.08
C ASP A 166 -8.20 0.16 -30.76
N LEU A 167 -8.29 1.48 -30.55
CA LEU A 167 -7.32 2.43 -31.10
C LEU A 167 -5.91 2.22 -30.54
N PHE A 168 -5.81 1.88 -29.25
CA PHE A 168 -4.55 1.57 -28.60
C PHE A 168 -3.95 0.28 -29.17
N ASP A 169 -4.76 -0.77 -29.32
CA ASP A 169 -4.35 -2.05 -29.90
C ASP A 169 -3.82 -1.90 -31.33
N GLU A 170 -4.47 -1.07 -32.15
CA GLU A 170 -3.99 -0.74 -33.49
C GLU A 170 -2.65 0.02 -33.45
N ALA A 171 -2.50 0.97 -32.53
CA ALA A 171 -1.27 1.72 -32.35
C ALA A 171 -0.11 0.81 -31.90
N GLU A 172 -0.35 -0.11 -30.96
CA GLU A 172 0.68 -1.04 -30.46
C GLU A 172 1.14 -2.02 -31.54
N LYS A 173 0.22 -2.50 -32.40
CA LYS A 173 0.57 -3.32 -33.58
C LYS A 173 1.41 -2.55 -34.59
N ALA A 174 1.17 -1.24 -34.74
CA ALA A 174 1.90 -0.40 -35.68
C ALA A 174 3.29 -0.01 -35.17
N ALA A 175 3.41 0.32 -33.88
CA ALA A 175 4.66 0.67 -33.24
C ALA A 175 4.61 0.28 -31.76
N SER A 176 5.44 -0.70 -31.38
CA SER A 176 5.43 -1.21 -30.02
C SER A 176 5.97 -0.19 -29.01
N MET A 177 5.21 0.07 -27.95
CA MET A 177 5.63 0.91 -26.83
C MET A 177 6.93 0.39 -26.20
N LEU A 178 7.09 -0.92 -26.02
CA LEU A 178 8.29 -1.49 -25.42
C LEU A 178 9.54 -1.19 -26.26
N ALA A 179 9.46 -1.39 -27.57
CA ALA A 179 10.56 -1.10 -28.49
C ALA A 179 10.91 0.40 -28.52
N LEU A 180 9.91 1.27 -28.56
CA LEU A 180 10.10 2.73 -28.50
C LEU A 180 10.71 3.17 -27.17
N SER A 181 10.22 2.60 -26.06
CA SER A 181 10.74 2.88 -24.71
C SER A 181 12.20 2.46 -24.58
N ALA A 182 12.56 1.25 -25.04
CA ALA A 182 13.93 0.78 -25.03
C ALA A 182 14.88 1.69 -25.83
N LEU A 183 14.49 2.09 -27.05
CA LEU A 183 15.24 3.04 -27.88
C LEU A 183 15.41 4.40 -27.20
N TRP A 184 14.38 4.86 -26.49
CA TRP A 184 14.47 6.10 -25.73
C TRP A 184 15.42 5.94 -24.54
N ILE A 185 15.32 4.86 -23.75
CA ILE A 185 16.16 4.61 -22.56
C ILE A 185 17.65 4.54 -22.93
N VAL A 186 18.01 3.82 -24.00
CA VAL A 186 19.43 3.71 -24.42
C VAL A 186 20.04 5.05 -24.83
N SER A 187 19.21 6.05 -25.16
CA SER A 187 19.68 7.41 -25.51
C SER A 187 20.00 8.28 -24.29
N TRP A 188 19.68 7.84 -23.06
CA TRP A 188 19.80 8.68 -21.87
C TRP A 188 21.26 8.85 -21.41
N PRO A 189 21.77 10.09 -21.33
CA PRO A 189 23.08 10.34 -20.71
C PRO A 189 23.10 10.02 -19.21
N GLU A 190 21.92 9.93 -18.58
CA GLU A 190 21.76 9.58 -17.16
C GLU A 190 21.85 8.07 -16.89
N LEU A 191 21.91 7.23 -17.94
CA LEU A 191 21.96 5.78 -17.79
C LEU A 191 23.34 5.33 -17.33
N LYS A 192 23.40 4.71 -16.15
CA LYS A 192 24.59 4.09 -15.60
C LYS A 192 24.52 2.59 -15.80
N ILE A 193 25.25 2.12 -16.81
CA ILE A 193 25.36 0.70 -17.13
C ILE A 193 26.36 0.04 -16.18
N VAL A 194 25.94 -1.01 -15.48
CA VAL A 194 26.75 -1.76 -14.52
C VAL A 194 26.78 -3.22 -14.92
N ASP A 195 27.88 -3.92 -14.65
CA ASP A 195 27.95 -5.35 -14.89
C ASP A 195 26.90 -6.09 -14.05
N ASP A 196 26.27 -7.11 -14.64
CA ASP A 196 25.13 -7.83 -14.07
C ASP A 196 25.37 -8.32 -12.63
N ALA A 197 26.57 -8.83 -12.36
CA ALA A 197 26.96 -9.33 -11.04
C ALA A 197 26.96 -8.23 -9.96
N ASP A 198 27.23 -6.98 -10.33
CA ASP A 198 27.37 -5.85 -9.42
C ASP A 198 26.13 -4.95 -9.37
N CYS A 199 25.23 -5.08 -10.36
CA CYS A 199 24.09 -4.18 -10.54
C CYS A 199 23.16 -4.16 -9.30
N GLY A 200 22.84 -5.34 -8.75
CA GLY A 200 21.98 -5.44 -7.56
C GLY A 200 22.58 -4.75 -6.34
N ASP A 201 23.88 -4.88 -6.12
CA ASP A 201 24.58 -4.23 -5.01
C ASP A 201 24.69 -2.71 -5.22
N ALA A 202 24.93 -2.25 -6.44
CA ALA A 202 24.95 -0.84 -6.78
C ALA A 202 23.59 -0.16 -6.50
N ILE A 203 22.49 -0.80 -6.89
CA ILE A 203 21.12 -0.33 -6.61
C ILE A 203 20.87 -0.31 -5.11
N ARG A 204 21.22 -1.39 -4.39
CA ARG A 204 21.05 -1.47 -2.93
C ARG A 204 21.83 -0.37 -2.22
N GLN A 205 23.09 -0.14 -2.59
CA GLN A 205 23.93 0.90 -2.00
C GLN A 205 23.30 2.28 -2.19
N LEU A 206 22.78 2.58 -3.39
CA LEU A 206 22.10 3.84 -3.67
C LEU A 206 20.82 3.98 -2.84
N ALA A 207 19.99 2.93 -2.77
CA ALA A 207 18.79 2.92 -1.96
C ALA A 207 19.11 3.22 -0.49
N MET A 208 20.13 2.57 0.07
CA MET A 208 20.52 2.78 1.48
C MET A 208 21.17 4.13 1.74
N ALA A 209 21.65 4.84 0.71
CA ALA A 209 22.33 6.12 0.82
C ALA A 209 21.38 7.32 0.98
N ASN A 210 20.05 7.13 0.95
CA ASN A 210 19.11 8.22 1.18
C ASN A 210 19.32 8.83 2.59
N PRO A 211 19.70 10.12 2.71
CA PRO A 211 19.93 10.76 4.00
C PRO A 211 18.66 10.85 4.86
N LEU A 212 17.48 10.83 4.26
CA LEU A 212 16.19 10.88 4.94
C LEU A 212 15.61 9.50 5.24
N ARG A 213 16.32 8.43 4.89
CA ARG A 213 15.78 7.06 4.94
C ARG A 213 15.29 6.68 6.33
N GLU A 214 16.06 6.96 7.38
CA GLU A 214 15.68 6.59 8.75
C GLU A 214 14.39 7.30 9.18
N SER A 215 14.31 8.60 8.90
CA SER A 215 13.12 9.43 9.18
C SER A 215 11.89 8.86 8.46
N ARG A 216 11.99 8.65 7.14
CA ARG A 216 10.89 8.12 6.34
C ARG A 216 10.53 6.68 6.71
N LEU A 217 11.49 5.88 7.17
CA LEU A 217 11.24 4.53 7.66
C LEU A 217 10.41 4.55 8.93
N LEU A 218 10.74 5.47 9.86
CA LEU A 218 9.96 5.71 11.06
C LEU A 218 8.53 6.14 10.72
N HIS A 219 8.37 7.12 9.83
CA HIS A 219 7.04 7.55 9.38
C HIS A 219 6.24 6.38 8.77
N ARG A 220 6.86 5.60 7.87
CA ARG A 220 6.23 4.46 7.20
C ARG A 220 5.86 3.34 8.17
N SER A 221 6.73 2.99 9.12
CA SER A 221 6.46 1.91 10.08
C SER A 221 5.33 2.30 11.03
N VAL A 222 5.35 3.52 11.57
CA VAL A 222 4.26 4.03 12.43
C VAL A 222 2.95 4.16 11.63
N GLY A 223 2.99 4.65 10.39
CA GLY A 223 1.81 4.73 9.53
C GLY A 223 1.19 3.36 9.22
N LYS A 224 2.01 2.33 9.01
CA LYS A 224 1.56 0.94 8.83
C LYS A 224 0.99 0.34 10.12
N LEU A 225 1.52 0.70 11.28
CA LEU A 225 0.96 0.29 12.57
C LEU A 225 -0.38 1.00 12.82
N ALA A 226 -0.46 2.28 12.48
CA ALA A 226 -1.68 3.06 12.57
C ALA A 226 -2.79 2.45 11.70
N SER A 227 -2.51 2.08 10.44
CA SER A 227 -3.54 1.43 9.61
C SER A 227 -4.09 0.14 10.22
N GLN A 228 -3.30 -0.58 11.02
CA GLN A 228 -3.71 -1.81 11.71
C GLN A 228 -4.40 -1.58 13.06
N MET A 229 -4.08 -0.48 13.75
CA MET A 229 -4.49 -0.24 15.15
C MET A 229 -5.55 0.84 15.32
N ILE A 230 -5.71 1.72 14.32
CA ILE A 230 -6.76 2.75 14.27
C ILE A 230 -7.64 2.63 13.02
N GLY A 231 -7.31 1.73 12.10
CA GLY A 231 -8.15 1.43 10.94
C GLY A 231 -9.38 0.60 11.31
N TRP A 232 -10.58 1.13 11.02
CA TRP A 232 -11.87 0.49 11.34
C TRP A 232 -11.92 -1.01 11.01
N ARG A 233 -11.63 -1.35 9.75
CA ARG A 233 -11.63 -2.73 9.26
C ARG A 233 -10.63 -3.60 10.01
N ASP A 234 -9.40 -3.11 10.17
CA ASP A 234 -8.30 -3.88 10.76
C ASP A 234 -8.47 -4.14 12.26
N VAL A 235 -9.00 -3.15 12.99
CA VAL A 235 -9.36 -3.27 14.41
C VAL A 235 -10.55 -4.19 14.58
N GLY A 236 -11.63 -3.98 13.81
CA GLY A 236 -12.83 -4.78 13.91
C GLY A 236 -12.60 -6.25 13.60
N ILE A 237 -11.83 -6.55 12.55
CA ILE A 237 -11.48 -7.95 12.23
C ILE A 237 -10.58 -8.56 13.30
N GLY A 238 -9.63 -7.81 13.87
CA GLY A 238 -8.81 -8.27 15.00
C GLY A 238 -9.66 -8.67 16.22
N LEU A 239 -10.60 -7.82 16.62
CA LEU A 239 -11.53 -8.09 17.72
C LEU A 239 -12.47 -9.27 17.41
N ALA A 240 -12.99 -9.37 16.18
CA ALA A 240 -13.82 -10.50 15.78
C ALA A 240 -13.05 -11.83 15.83
N CYS A 241 -11.75 -11.84 15.46
CA CYS A 241 -10.88 -13.01 15.63
C CYS A 241 -10.71 -13.40 17.10
N ALA A 242 -10.49 -12.40 17.97
CA ALA A 242 -10.33 -12.63 19.41
C ALA A 242 -11.63 -13.14 20.08
N ASN A 243 -12.79 -12.74 19.57
CA ASN A 243 -14.11 -13.16 20.06
C ASN A 243 -14.58 -14.51 19.52
N ALA A 244 -13.80 -15.19 18.68
CA ALA A 244 -14.17 -16.50 18.16
C ALA A 244 -14.12 -17.59 19.26
N PRO A 245 -14.91 -18.68 19.14
CA PRO A 245 -14.90 -19.79 20.11
C PRO A 245 -13.52 -20.37 20.40
N GLY A 246 -12.63 -20.41 19.40
CA GLY A 246 -11.19 -20.56 19.58
C GLY A 246 -10.53 -19.25 19.17
N PRO A 247 -10.11 -18.39 20.12
CA PRO A 247 -9.57 -17.07 19.80
C PRO A 247 -8.42 -17.14 18.79
N GLU A 248 -8.58 -16.42 17.69
CA GLU A 248 -7.60 -16.37 16.60
C GLU A 248 -6.89 -15.01 16.58
N VAL A 249 -5.72 -14.97 15.96
CA VAL A 249 -4.94 -13.74 15.74
C VAL A 249 -4.99 -13.40 14.27
N LYS A 250 -5.43 -12.18 13.93
CA LYS A 250 -5.40 -11.66 12.57
C LYS A 250 -3.95 -11.53 12.09
N LEU A 251 -3.60 -12.16 10.96
CA LEU A 251 -2.26 -12.09 10.36
C LEU A 251 -2.19 -11.25 9.09
N ALA A 252 -3.21 -11.35 8.23
CA ALA A 252 -3.27 -10.57 6.99
C ALA A 252 -4.69 -10.60 6.40
N LEU A 253 -5.03 -9.53 5.69
CA LEU A 253 -6.18 -9.48 4.79
C LEU A 253 -5.70 -9.72 3.37
N GLY A 254 -6.44 -10.53 2.63
CA GLY A 254 -6.20 -10.84 1.23
C GLY A 254 -7.22 -10.16 0.32
N MET A 255 -7.44 -10.79 -0.83
CA MET A 255 -8.35 -10.30 -1.87
C MET A 255 -9.77 -10.11 -1.33
N GLY A 256 -10.37 -8.98 -1.69
CA GLY A 256 -11.79 -8.68 -1.46
C GLY A 256 -12.64 -9.10 -2.64
N ARG A 257 -13.82 -9.66 -2.38
CA ARG A 257 -14.84 -9.98 -3.39
C ARG A 257 -16.23 -9.73 -2.80
N VAL A 258 -17.18 -9.35 -3.65
CA VAL A 258 -18.59 -9.27 -3.24
C VAL A 258 -19.15 -10.68 -3.12
N LEU A 259 -19.50 -11.09 -1.91
CA LEU A 259 -20.08 -12.40 -1.61
C LEU A 259 -21.46 -12.24 -0.98
N ASP A 260 -22.24 -13.32 -1.01
CA ASP A 260 -23.47 -13.41 -0.22
C ASP A 260 -23.09 -13.77 1.22
N VAL A 261 -23.29 -12.82 2.13
CA VAL A 261 -23.03 -12.95 3.56
C VAL A 261 -24.35 -12.75 4.27
N GLU A 262 -24.88 -13.83 4.84
CA GLU A 262 -26.14 -13.84 5.59
C GLU A 262 -27.35 -13.31 4.78
N GLY A 263 -27.36 -13.53 3.46
CA GLY A 263 -28.44 -13.11 2.56
C GLY A 263 -28.25 -11.72 1.96
N GLU A 264 -27.14 -11.04 2.27
CA GLU A 264 -26.81 -9.72 1.75
C GLU A 264 -25.52 -9.74 0.93
N LYS A 265 -25.49 -8.99 -0.18
CA LYS A 265 -24.27 -8.82 -0.98
C LYS A 265 -23.33 -7.86 -0.28
N GLN A 266 -22.23 -8.37 0.25
CA GLN A 266 -21.27 -7.61 1.03
C GLN A 266 -19.85 -7.85 0.50
N MET A 267 -18.99 -6.83 0.59
CA MET A 267 -17.57 -6.97 0.31
C MET A 267 -16.92 -7.81 1.43
N ALA A 268 -16.50 -9.02 1.08
CA ALA A 268 -15.83 -9.95 1.97
C ALA A 268 -14.37 -10.13 1.56
N TYR A 269 -13.48 -10.26 2.53
CA TYR A 269 -12.03 -10.42 2.31
C TYR A 269 -11.56 -11.78 2.78
N HIS A 270 -10.62 -12.37 2.04
CA HIS A 270 -9.83 -13.48 2.56
C HIS A 270 -9.09 -13.03 3.82
N LEU A 271 -9.13 -13.86 4.86
CA LEU A 271 -8.48 -13.60 6.13
C LEU A 271 -7.54 -14.75 6.46
N ARG A 272 -6.28 -14.40 6.73
CA ARG A 272 -5.29 -15.33 7.27
C ARG A 272 -5.19 -15.11 8.77
N THR A 273 -5.31 -16.19 9.53
CA THR A 273 -5.13 -16.21 10.99
C THR A 273 -4.10 -17.25 11.41
N ASN A 274 -3.81 -17.33 12.71
CA ASN A 274 -2.97 -18.37 13.30
C ASN A 274 -3.62 -19.78 13.30
N ALA A 275 -4.92 -19.90 12.99
CA ALA A 275 -5.63 -21.19 13.00
C ALA A 275 -5.23 -22.13 11.84
N LYS A 276 -4.38 -21.68 10.91
CA LYS A 276 -3.96 -22.41 9.69
C LYS A 276 -5.09 -22.81 8.72
N GLU A 277 -6.33 -22.47 9.06
CA GLU A 277 -7.51 -22.61 8.20
C GLU A 277 -7.80 -21.28 7.49
N PRO A 278 -8.25 -21.31 6.22
CA PRO A 278 -8.70 -20.10 5.55
C PRO A 278 -9.97 -19.56 6.22
N ARG A 279 -10.03 -18.23 6.36
CA ARG A 279 -11.19 -17.51 6.88
C ARG A 279 -11.69 -16.49 5.86
N LEU A 280 -12.96 -16.11 6.00
CA LEU A 280 -13.53 -14.93 5.36
C LEU A 280 -13.86 -13.91 6.44
N CYS A 281 -13.82 -12.63 6.08
CA CYS A 281 -14.20 -11.56 7.00
C CYS A 281 -14.93 -10.44 6.28
N VAL A 282 -15.77 -9.75 7.04
CA VAL A 282 -16.51 -8.57 6.59
C VAL A 282 -16.33 -7.49 7.65
N ALA A 283 -16.15 -6.26 7.21
CA ALA A 283 -16.19 -5.08 8.07
C ALA A 283 -17.10 -4.04 7.42
N THR A 284 -18.18 -3.70 8.10
CA THR A 284 -19.14 -2.67 7.71
C THR A 284 -19.07 -1.52 8.71
N PRO A 285 -19.73 -0.38 8.46
CA PRO A 285 -19.80 0.71 9.44
C PRO A 285 -20.47 0.31 10.79
N THR A 286 -21.23 -0.79 10.84
CA THR A 286 -21.98 -1.20 12.03
C THR A 286 -21.31 -2.33 12.80
N HIS A 287 -20.51 -3.18 12.14
CA HIS A 287 -19.89 -4.34 12.77
C HIS A 287 -18.71 -4.89 11.96
N ALA A 288 -17.97 -5.80 12.57
CA ALA A 288 -17.05 -6.69 11.87
C ALA A 288 -17.27 -8.14 12.31
N ALA A 289 -17.14 -9.06 11.36
CA ALA A 289 -17.35 -10.49 11.61
C ALA A 289 -16.38 -11.35 10.80
N ILE A 290 -16.11 -12.55 11.32
CA ILE A 290 -15.31 -13.58 10.65
C ILE A 290 -16.14 -14.84 10.46
N TYR A 291 -15.88 -15.54 9.37
CA TYR A 291 -16.64 -16.69 8.89
C TYR A 291 -15.71 -17.81 8.42
N GLU A 292 -16.24 -19.03 8.43
CA GLU A 292 -15.61 -20.17 7.76
C GLU A 292 -15.51 -19.92 6.25
N TYR A 293 -14.38 -20.28 5.66
CA TYR A 293 -14.20 -20.35 4.22
C TYR A 293 -14.65 -21.72 3.73
N ILE A 294 -15.63 -21.77 2.83
CA ILE A 294 -16.06 -23.01 2.17
C ILE A 294 -15.60 -22.95 0.72
N ALA A 295 -14.64 -23.80 0.37
CA ALA A 295 -14.25 -24.00 -1.02
C ALA A 295 -15.44 -24.53 -1.82
N THR A 296 -15.66 -23.99 -3.01
CA THR A 296 -16.55 -24.56 -4.02
C THR A 296 -15.75 -25.52 -4.88
N ASP A 297 -16.36 -26.65 -5.25
CA ASP A 297 -15.77 -27.56 -6.22
C ASP A 297 -15.48 -26.82 -7.54
N PRO A 298 -14.42 -27.22 -8.27
CA PRO A 298 -14.13 -26.59 -9.56
C PRO A 298 -15.36 -26.70 -10.47
N PRO A 299 -15.78 -25.59 -11.09
CA PRO A 299 -16.99 -25.55 -11.88
C PRO A 299 -16.86 -26.48 -13.11
N VAL A 300 -17.90 -27.27 -13.39
CA VAL A 300 -18.13 -27.74 -14.76
C VAL A 300 -18.61 -26.51 -15.52
N ALA A 301 -17.72 -25.90 -16.31
CA ALA A 301 -18.02 -24.69 -17.06
C ALA A 301 -19.31 -24.87 -17.88
N ARG A 302 -20.35 -24.11 -17.55
CA ARG A 302 -21.52 -23.94 -18.39
C ARG A 302 -21.28 -22.71 -19.27
N LEU A 303 -21.66 -22.79 -20.54
CA LEU A 303 -21.32 -21.81 -21.58
C LEU A 303 -21.92 -20.41 -21.33
N ASP A 304 -22.77 -20.29 -20.31
CA ASP A 304 -23.63 -19.17 -19.95
C ASP A 304 -23.33 -18.58 -18.55
N GLU A 305 -22.32 -19.06 -17.82
CA GLU A 305 -21.92 -18.52 -16.51
C GLU A 305 -20.67 -17.62 -16.62
N ASN A 306 -20.66 -16.51 -15.86
CA ASN A 306 -19.49 -15.63 -15.77
C ASN A 306 -18.27 -16.43 -15.27
N PRO A 307 -17.19 -16.52 -16.07
CA PRO A 307 -16.02 -17.36 -15.77
C PRO A 307 -15.27 -16.94 -14.50
N PHE A 308 -15.52 -15.74 -13.95
CA PHE A 308 -14.95 -15.27 -12.67
C PHE A 308 -15.85 -15.48 -11.46
N ALA A 309 -17.14 -15.76 -11.66
CA ALA A 309 -18.06 -16.21 -10.60
C ALA A 309 -17.93 -17.72 -10.33
N ALA A 310 -17.47 -18.45 -11.34
CA ALA A 310 -17.21 -19.87 -11.28
C ALA A 310 -16.06 -20.16 -10.29
N GLY A 311 -16.34 -20.88 -9.19
CA GLY A 311 -15.36 -21.20 -8.15
C GLY A 311 -15.19 -20.13 -7.04
N ALA A 312 -16.09 -19.15 -6.93
CA ALA A 312 -16.09 -18.22 -5.80
C ALA A 312 -16.43 -18.95 -4.48
N PRO A 313 -15.68 -18.71 -3.38
CA PRO A 313 -15.91 -19.40 -2.13
C PRO A 313 -17.26 -19.04 -1.54
N ARG A 314 -17.84 -20.00 -0.81
CA ARG A 314 -19.05 -19.78 -0.03
C ARG A 314 -18.70 -19.34 1.38
N VAL A 315 -19.54 -18.47 1.93
CA VAL A 315 -19.46 -18.03 3.32
C VAL A 315 -20.09 -19.10 4.19
N GLY A 316 -19.30 -19.66 5.10
CA GLY A 316 -19.76 -20.67 6.05
C GLY A 316 -20.30 -20.07 7.34
N ARG A 317 -20.17 -20.81 8.45
CA ARG A 317 -20.67 -20.37 9.75
C ARG A 317 -19.92 -19.12 10.23
N LYS A 318 -20.64 -18.19 10.85
CA LYS A 318 -20.07 -17.06 11.58
C LYS A 318 -19.30 -17.57 12.81
N LEU A 319 -18.02 -17.22 12.88
CA LEU A 319 -17.11 -17.66 13.94
C LEU A 319 -16.94 -16.59 15.02
N GLY A 320 -16.93 -15.31 14.63
CA GLY A 320 -16.68 -14.21 15.56
C GLY A 320 -17.34 -12.94 15.07
N HIS A 321 -17.70 -12.07 16.01
CA HIS A 321 -18.47 -10.84 15.76
C HIS A 321 -18.09 -9.76 16.76
N VAL A 322 -18.11 -8.51 16.31
CA VAL A 322 -17.92 -7.33 17.15
C VAL A 322 -18.76 -6.17 16.63
N GLU A 323 -19.40 -5.46 17.55
CA GLU A 323 -20.22 -4.28 17.25
C GLU A 323 -19.36 -3.01 17.07
N ALA A 324 -19.88 -2.06 16.29
CA ALA A 324 -19.28 -0.75 16.04
C ALA A 324 -18.77 -0.05 17.31
N GLN A 325 -19.51 -0.11 18.41
CA GLN A 325 -19.14 0.57 19.65
C GLN A 325 -17.82 0.05 20.23
N ALA A 326 -17.57 -1.26 20.16
CA ALA A 326 -16.34 -1.85 20.66
C ALA A 326 -15.15 -1.49 19.75
N ILE A 327 -15.38 -1.45 18.43
CA ILE A 327 -14.37 -1.02 17.44
C ILE A 327 -13.98 0.45 17.72
N ALA A 328 -14.97 1.34 17.80
CA ALA A 328 -14.77 2.76 18.08
C ALA A 328 -14.01 2.98 19.40
N THR A 329 -14.41 2.27 20.46
CA THR A 329 -13.74 2.37 21.77
C THR A 329 -12.26 2.00 21.69
N VAL A 330 -11.90 0.92 20.97
CA VAL A 330 -10.49 0.54 20.79
C VAL A 330 -9.72 1.58 20.01
N ILE A 331 -10.31 2.13 18.94
CA ILE A 331 -9.68 3.17 18.12
C ILE A 331 -9.43 4.43 18.96
N ASP A 332 -10.45 4.93 19.65
CA ASP A 332 -10.35 6.13 20.49
C ASP A 332 -9.24 5.98 21.55
N LEU A 333 -9.17 4.82 22.20
CA LEU A 333 -8.12 4.52 23.19
C LEU A 333 -6.74 4.37 22.53
N ALA A 334 -6.65 3.73 21.36
CA ALA A 334 -5.39 3.57 20.64
C ALA A 334 -4.81 4.92 20.19
N GLU A 335 -5.67 5.83 19.74
CA GLU A 335 -5.31 7.20 19.39
C GLU A 335 -4.86 7.98 20.63
N ALA A 336 -5.67 7.98 21.70
CA ALA A 336 -5.38 8.70 22.94
C ALA A 336 -4.08 8.23 23.61
N TYR A 337 -3.72 6.96 23.45
CA TYR A 337 -2.52 6.38 24.07
C TYR A 337 -1.31 6.31 23.12
N HIS A 338 -1.41 6.87 21.91
CA HIS A 338 -0.38 6.79 20.87
C HIS A 338 0.10 5.34 20.61
N ALA A 339 -0.82 4.38 20.65
CA ALA A 339 -0.52 2.95 20.60
C ALA A 339 0.34 2.53 19.38
N PRO A 340 0.13 3.06 18.15
CA PRO A 340 1.02 2.76 17.02
C PRO A 340 2.47 3.17 17.25
N ALA A 341 2.70 4.37 17.80
CA ALA A 341 4.03 4.87 18.12
C ALA A 341 4.67 4.06 19.25
N ALA A 342 3.88 3.62 20.23
CA ALA A 342 4.34 2.76 21.31
C ALA A 342 4.83 1.40 20.80
N VAL A 343 4.09 0.74 19.91
CA VAL A 343 4.54 -0.54 19.33
C VAL A 343 5.85 -0.37 18.56
N ASP A 344 5.95 0.67 17.73
CA ASP A 344 7.19 0.95 16.97
C ASP A 344 8.39 1.17 17.90
N LEU A 345 8.25 2.05 18.88
CA LEU A 345 9.30 2.39 19.84
C LEU A 345 9.74 1.17 20.66
N LEU A 346 8.77 0.41 21.20
CA LEU A 346 9.06 -0.73 22.07
C LEU A 346 9.73 -1.87 21.28
N LEU A 347 9.31 -2.15 20.05
CA LEU A 347 10.00 -3.13 19.21
C LEU A 347 11.46 -2.72 18.97
N ARG A 348 11.72 -1.44 18.64
CA ARG A 348 13.09 -0.93 18.47
C ARG A 348 13.91 -1.02 19.76
N LYS A 349 13.35 -0.64 20.92
CA LYS A 349 14.01 -0.78 22.23
C LYS A 349 14.36 -2.23 22.56
N ALA A 350 13.51 -3.17 22.14
CA ALA A 350 13.72 -4.60 22.31
C ALA A 350 14.62 -5.24 21.22
N GLY A 351 15.09 -4.47 20.23
CA GLY A 351 15.98 -4.94 19.17
C GLY A 351 15.29 -5.67 18.00
N PHE A 352 13.99 -5.44 17.80
CA PHE A 352 13.21 -6.01 16.69
C PHE A 352 12.87 -4.95 15.63
N ASP A 353 12.75 -5.38 14.37
CA ASP A 353 12.37 -4.49 13.26
C ASP A 353 10.85 -4.29 13.19
N PRO A 354 10.32 -3.07 13.38
CA PRO A 354 8.88 -2.81 13.33
C PRO A 354 8.31 -2.77 11.90
N THR A 355 9.12 -2.70 10.85
CA THR A 355 8.65 -2.44 9.48
C THR A 355 7.72 -3.52 8.93
N LYS A 356 7.91 -4.77 9.37
CA LYS A 356 7.09 -5.92 8.99
C LYS A 356 6.15 -6.36 10.12
N ALA A 357 6.03 -5.58 11.20
CA ALA A 357 5.19 -5.93 12.32
C ALA A 357 3.71 -6.04 11.91
N VAL A 358 3.06 -7.06 12.44
CA VAL A 358 1.62 -7.28 12.32
C VAL A 358 0.99 -7.14 13.70
N VAL A 359 -0.10 -6.39 13.78
CA VAL A 359 -0.81 -6.13 15.04
C VAL A 359 -2.28 -6.52 14.91
N SER A 360 -2.79 -7.22 15.91
CA SER A 360 -4.19 -7.59 16.06
C SER A 360 -4.72 -7.09 17.40
N ALA A 361 -5.84 -6.36 17.37
CA ALA A 361 -6.60 -6.05 18.57
C ALA A 361 -7.06 -7.36 19.24
N ASN A 362 -6.99 -7.43 20.57
CA ASN A 362 -7.37 -8.62 21.33
C ASN A 362 -8.53 -8.32 22.28
N SER A 363 -8.36 -7.36 23.20
CA SER A 363 -9.40 -7.04 24.19
C SER A 363 -9.21 -5.66 24.81
N VAL A 364 -10.28 -5.15 25.44
CA VAL A 364 -10.25 -3.97 26.30
C VAL A 364 -10.61 -4.41 27.71
N VAL A 365 -9.77 -4.08 28.69
CA VAL A 365 -9.98 -4.42 30.09
C VAL A 365 -10.04 -3.14 30.92
N PRO A 366 -11.19 -2.81 31.54
CA PRO A 366 -11.28 -1.70 32.48
C PRO A 366 -10.34 -1.93 33.68
N ARG A 367 -9.58 -0.91 34.08
CA ARG A 367 -8.72 -0.92 35.28
C ARG A 367 -8.87 0.40 36.04
N ASP A 368 -8.48 0.38 37.31
CA ASP A 368 -8.34 1.59 38.10
C ASP A 368 -7.29 2.50 37.45
N GLY A 369 -7.70 3.73 37.10
CA GLY A 369 -6.84 4.69 36.40
C GLY A 369 -6.97 4.70 34.87
N GLY A 370 -7.77 3.80 34.27
CA GLY A 370 -8.11 3.83 32.85
C GLY A 370 -8.23 2.45 32.21
N ALA A 371 -8.82 2.38 31.01
CA ALA A 371 -8.91 1.11 30.28
C ALA A 371 -7.55 0.70 29.71
N VAL A 372 -7.27 -0.60 29.72
CA VAL A 372 -6.09 -1.19 29.08
C VAL A 372 -6.52 -1.88 27.80
N VAL A 373 -5.89 -1.54 26.68
CA VAL A 373 -6.11 -2.22 25.40
C VAL A 373 -5.00 -3.24 25.18
N ASN A 374 -5.38 -4.50 25.02
CA ASN A 374 -4.47 -5.60 24.75
C ASN A 374 -4.38 -5.88 23.25
N TRP A 375 -3.16 -6.09 22.79
CA TRP A 375 -2.83 -6.36 21.40
C TRP A 375 -1.91 -7.56 21.30
N VAL A 376 -2.05 -8.32 20.22
CA VAL A 376 -1.05 -9.31 19.82
C VAL A 376 -0.18 -8.68 18.74
N VAL A 377 1.14 -8.68 18.96
CA VAL A 377 2.13 -8.12 18.03
C VAL A 377 3.02 -9.25 17.54
N LEU A 378 3.20 -9.32 16.22
CA LEU A 378 4.10 -10.27 15.57
C LEU A 378 5.18 -9.50 14.84
N ALA A 379 6.45 -9.73 15.19
CA ALA A 379 7.60 -9.10 14.55
C ALA A 379 8.78 -10.09 14.49
N ASP A 380 9.47 -10.15 13.36
CA ASP A 380 10.63 -11.04 13.12
C ASP A 380 10.41 -12.51 13.57
N GLY A 381 9.23 -13.05 13.30
CA GLY A 381 8.86 -14.43 13.68
C GLY A 381 8.56 -14.65 15.17
N HIS A 382 8.57 -13.60 15.97
CA HIS A 382 8.25 -13.63 17.40
C HIS A 382 6.87 -13.07 17.68
N ALA A 383 6.22 -13.60 18.71
CA ALA A 383 4.93 -13.12 19.21
C ALA A 383 5.08 -12.42 20.56
N PHE A 384 4.47 -11.25 20.66
CA PHE A 384 4.47 -10.40 21.83
C PHE A 384 3.03 -10.05 22.21
N HIS A 385 2.85 -9.76 23.48
CA HIS A 385 1.64 -9.15 23.98
C HIS A 385 1.94 -7.70 24.31
N PHE A 386 1.20 -6.77 23.71
CA PHE A 386 1.35 -5.34 23.95
C PHE A 386 0.14 -4.81 24.71
N GLN A 387 0.41 -4.07 25.78
CA GLN A 387 -0.60 -3.38 26.58
C GLN A 387 -0.48 -1.88 26.37
N SER A 388 -1.52 -1.29 25.82
CA SER A 388 -1.66 0.17 25.70
C SER A 388 -2.46 0.70 26.89
N THR A 389 -1.93 1.73 27.55
CA THR A 389 -2.49 2.30 28.78
C THR A 389 -2.44 3.83 28.73
N PRO A 390 -3.21 4.55 29.58
CA PRO A 390 -3.14 6.01 29.66
C PRO A 390 -1.74 6.58 29.96
N ASN A 391 -0.92 5.83 30.68
CA ASN A 391 0.37 6.30 31.18
C ASN A 391 1.56 5.83 30.32
N GLY A 392 1.31 5.04 29.28
CA GLY A 392 2.37 4.43 28.48
C GLY A 392 1.98 3.09 27.85
N GLY A 393 3.00 2.35 27.43
CA GLY A 393 2.85 1.05 26.82
C GLY A 393 3.88 0.05 27.33
N VAL A 394 3.49 -1.23 27.36
CA VAL A 394 4.35 -2.33 27.82
C VAL A 394 4.34 -3.46 26.80
N LEU A 395 5.52 -3.93 26.40
CA LEU A 395 5.69 -5.08 25.53
C LEU A 395 6.13 -6.30 26.35
N LEU A 396 5.35 -7.37 26.30
CA LEU A 396 5.58 -8.62 27.04
C LEU A 396 5.94 -9.74 26.06
N ARG A 397 6.81 -10.67 26.49
CA ARG A 397 7.10 -11.87 25.70
C ARG A 397 5.96 -12.87 25.81
N GLY A 398 5.53 -13.46 24.68
CA GLY A 398 4.49 -14.48 24.69
C GLY A 398 4.76 -15.61 25.70
N GLY A 399 3.81 -15.86 26.60
CA GLY A 399 3.89 -16.92 27.61
C GLY A 399 4.65 -16.58 28.90
N ARG A 400 5.07 -15.32 29.10
CA ARG A 400 5.66 -14.83 30.37
C ARG A 400 5.02 -13.51 30.79
N GLU A 401 4.85 -13.32 32.10
CA GLU A 401 4.35 -12.06 32.68
C GLU A 401 5.43 -10.98 32.82
N GLU A 402 6.70 -11.31 32.54
CA GLU A 402 7.81 -10.35 32.63
C GLU A 402 7.80 -9.36 31.46
N SER A 403 7.84 -8.07 31.81
CA SER A 403 8.02 -6.97 30.86
C SER A 403 9.36 -7.09 30.14
N LEU A 404 9.34 -7.01 28.80
CA LEU A 404 10.56 -6.90 28.01
C LEU A 404 11.07 -5.46 28.01
N VAL A 405 10.15 -4.53 27.72
CA VAL A 405 10.40 -3.10 27.60
C VAL A 405 9.11 -2.34 27.88
N GLU A 406 9.26 -1.13 28.40
CA GLU A 406 8.17 -0.19 28.65
C GLU A 406 8.56 1.22 28.18
N ALA A 407 7.53 2.04 27.94
CA ALA A 407 7.67 3.43 27.57
C ALA A 407 6.56 4.25 28.23
N HIS A 408 6.91 5.42 28.76
CA HIS A 408 5.96 6.32 29.41
C HIS A 408 5.38 7.32 28.42
N SER A 409 4.24 7.93 28.76
CA SER A 409 3.49 8.84 27.88
C SER A 409 4.33 9.96 27.25
N LEU A 410 5.28 10.56 27.98
CA LEU A 410 6.16 11.60 27.42
C LEU A 410 7.07 11.04 26.32
N GLU A 411 7.68 9.87 26.55
CA GLU A 411 8.55 9.20 25.56
C GLU A 411 7.73 8.81 24.30
N LEU A 412 6.49 8.37 24.49
CA LEU A 412 5.57 8.06 23.40
C LEU A 412 5.18 9.29 22.59
N GLN A 413 4.91 10.41 23.26
CA GLN A 413 4.59 11.68 22.61
C GLN A 413 5.76 12.16 21.76
N GLU A 414 6.99 12.13 22.31
CA GLU A 414 8.19 12.53 21.57
C GLU A 414 8.43 11.64 20.34
N HIS A 415 8.25 10.32 20.47
CA HIS A 415 8.39 9.40 19.33
C HIS A 415 7.29 9.60 18.28
N PHE A 416 6.06 9.85 18.72
CA PHE A 416 4.94 10.20 17.85
C PHE A 416 5.22 11.50 17.09
N ASP A 417 5.68 12.55 17.77
CA ASP A 417 6.00 13.83 17.14
C ASP A 417 7.14 13.71 16.12
N ARG A 418 8.15 12.89 16.42
CA ARG A 418 9.23 12.56 15.46
C ARG A 418 8.69 11.85 14.22
N ALA A 419 7.82 10.86 14.39
CA ALA A 419 7.21 10.12 13.28
C ALA A 419 6.27 11.00 12.44
N ALA A 420 5.57 11.94 13.07
CA ALA A 420 4.73 12.92 12.38
C ALA A 420 5.58 13.90 11.57
N ALA A 421 6.60 14.51 12.18
CA ALA A 421 7.51 15.43 11.49
C ALA A 421 8.26 14.77 10.33
N ALA A 422 8.53 13.47 10.43
CA ALA A 422 9.15 12.68 9.37
C ALA A 422 8.27 12.51 8.12
N GLY A 423 6.95 12.69 8.23
CA GLY A 423 6.03 12.67 7.09
C GLY A 423 6.05 13.93 6.23
N ASP A 424 6.61 15.03 6.76
CA ASP A 424 6.71 16.33 6.08
C ASP A 424 7.99 16.45 5.22
N VAL A 425 8.80 15.38 5.10
CA VAL A 425 10.16 15.41 4.49
C VAL A 425 10.36 14.39 3.37
#